data_AF-A0A0F4GWX0-F1
#
_entry.id   AF-A0A0F4GWX0-F1
#
_cell.length_a   1.000
_cell.length_b   1.000
_cell.length_c   1.000
_cell.angle_alpha   90.00
_cell.angle_beta   90.00
_cell.angle_gamma   90.00
#
_symmetry.space_group_name_H-M   'P 1'
#
loop_
_entity.id
_entity.type
_entity.pdbx_description
1 polymer ?
#
loop_
_entity_poly.entity_id
_entity_poly.type
_entity_poly.pdbx_seq_one_letter_code
_entity_poly.pdbx_strand_id
1 'polypeptide(L)'
;MISGSDSIELRLAVSLPAAGRTVLGQAAHKILSTNLTDLVQQSLFHGNLDQKKLAQHVQSAENQDLLRQELSKMGLIAFIANGSILPRASGASQAPMDSAQAIPFQSPKNLEVTITTAAGAVYTGMGIPRGVTLLTGGGFNGKSVLLEALERGVYNHIPGDGREAVVTDPSTVKITAEDGRSVSKTDISPFIAALPGSKDTKAFSTEDASGSTSMAANIQEALEVGCKTLLIDEDSSATNLLVRDTRMQALIRNEPITPLISKARALYTELGVSTVIVIGGLGDWLAVADRVILLDSYIPRDITSEAQRVVEQFPSEVVQDEYYGSISRRQLKVDLSGLRTPFAARKTFIALSSQVKDAVDDPSRAESGVDLGGLEQIVEIGQTRTIAVLLQRVAALTEREALTMEEILVKLKQYVGVEETLPMDVVGGELVAVRRFEVAAALARVRGMALRVDVGQ
;
A
#
# COMPACT_ATOMS: atom_id res chain seq x y z
N MET A 1 -11.11 16.06 14.46
CA MET A 1 -11.44 14.77 15.11
C MET A 1 -12.72 14.96 15.90
N ILE A 2 -13.59 13.96 15.97
CA ILE A 2 -14.78 14.05 16.81
C ILE A 2 -14.36 13.63 18.22
N SER A 3 -14.51 14.53 19.19
CA SER A 3 -14.28 14.21 20.60
C SER A 3 -15.63 13.91 21.25
N GLY A 4 -15.91 12.63 21.49
CA GLY A 4 -17.19 12.18 22.07
C GLY A 4 -18.39 12.36 21.12
N SER A 5 -19.60 12.52 21.66
CA SER A 5 -20.83 12.67 20.88
C SER A 5 -21.18 14.11 20.50
N ASP A 6 -20.57 15.11 21.17
CA ASP A 6 -21.13 16.47 21.20
C ASP A 6 -20.13 17.58 20.79
N SER A 7 -18.89 17.26 20.42
CA SER A 7 -17.88 18.29 20.08
C SER A 7 -16.96 17.94 18.91
N ILE A 8 -16.58 18.98 18.15
CA ILE A 8 -15.61 18.90 17.05
C ILE A 8 -14.29 19.50 17.51
N GLU A 9 -13.21 18.74 17.43
CA GLU A 9 -11.86 19.23 17.67
C GLU A 9 -11.15 19.54 16.35
N LEU A 10 -10.71 20.80 16.21
CA LEU A 10 -9.80 21.24 15.17
C LEU A 10 -8.39 21.34 15.75
N ARG A 11 -7.44 20.65 15.12
CA ARG A 11 -6.02 20.72 15.47
C ARG A 11 -5.27 21.44 14.38
N LEU A 12 -4.50 22.45 14.76
CA LEU A 12 -3.77 23.29 13.81
C LEU A 12 -2.48 23.81 14.42
N ALA A 13 -1.53 24.17 13.55
CA ALA A 13 -0.32 24.87 13.93
C ALA A 13 -0.47 26.36 13.60
N VAL A 14 -0.08 27.22 14.55
CA VAL A 14 -0.04 28.68 14.34
C VAL A 14 1.40 29.17 14.48
N SER A 15 1.93 29.76 13.43
CA SER A 15 3.22 30.47 13.49
C SER A 15 3.02 31.84 14.12
N LEU A 16 3.46 32.01 15.37
CA LEU A 16 3.32 33.27 16.09
C LEU A 16 4.29 34.34 15.55
N PRO A 17 3.82 35.59 15.31
CA PRO A 17 4.60 36.62 14.65
C PRO A 17 5.64 37.25 15.58
N ALA A 18 6.85 37.49 15.05
CA ALA A 18 7.94 38.15 15.76
C ALA A 18 8.76 39.04 14.82
N ALA A 19 9.34 40.10 15.37
CA ALA A 19 10.41 40.89 14.75
C ALA A 19 11.74 40.49 15.39
N GLY A 20 12.46 39.56 14.76
CA GLY A 20 13.61 38.92 15.37
C GLY A 20 13.20 38.09 16.60
N ARG A 21 13.59 38.53 17.80
CA ARG A 21 13.23 37.89 19.08
C ARG A 21 12.12 38.63 19.83
N THR A 22 11.58 39.72 19.28
CA THR A 22 10.52 40.50 19.90
C THR A 22 9.16 40.04 19.40
N VAL A 23 8.28 39.63 20.32
CA VAL A 23 6.91 39.20 20.01
C VAL A 23 6.09 40.36 19.46
N LEU A 24 5.40 40.14 18.33
CA LEU A 24 4.49 41.13 17.76
C LEU A 24 3.06 40.91 18.29
N GLY A 25 2.80 41.38 19.51
CA GLY A 25 1.56 41.11 20.24
C GLY A 25 0.28 41.48 19.49
N GLN A 26 0.24 42.63 18.82
CA GLN A 26 -0.94 43.06 18.04
C GLN A 26 -1.21 42.12 16.84
N ALA A 27 -0.16 41.66 16.17
CA ALA A 27 -0.29 40.71 15.07
C ALA A 27 -0.73 39.34 15.59
N ALA A 28 -0.19 38.89 16.74
CA ALA A 28 -0.59 37.64 17.36
C ALA A 28 -2.07 37.66 17.78
N HIS A 29 -2.54 38.77 18.38
CA HIS A 29 -3.96 38.96 18.72
C HIS A 29 -4.85 38.89 17.47
N LYS A 30 -4.48 39.57 16.39
CA LYS A 30 -5.21 39.51 15.13
C LYS A 30 -5.32 38.08 14.58
N ILE A 31 -4.25 37.30 14.65
CA ILE A 31 -4.25 35.90 14.19
C ILE A 31 -5.15 35.03 15.08
N LEU A 32 -4.94 35.07 16.39
CA LEU A 32 -5.55 34.12 17.33
C LEU A 32 -6.99 34.48 17.73
N SER A 33 -7.29 35.77 17.89
CA SER A 33 -8.56 36.23 18.46
C SER A 33 -9.53 36.80 17.43
N THR A 34 -9.06 37.12 16.23
CA THR A 34 -9.91 37.62 15.13
C THR A 34 -9.95 36.62 13.98
N ASN A 35 -8.82 36.36 13.31
CA ASN A 35 -8.83 35.54 12.11
C ASN A 35 -9.22 34.07 12.41
N LEU A 36 -8.68 33.48 13.48
CA LEU A 36 -8.98 32.10 13.84
C LEU A 36 -10.43 31.91 14.29
N THR A 37 -10.97 32.85 15.07
CA THR A 37 -12.37 32.81 15.53
C THR A 37 -13.34 32.97 14.35
N ASP A 38 -13.06 33.90 13.44
CA ASP A 38 -13.81 34.06 12.19
C ASP A 38 -13.77 32.78 11.32
N LEU A 39 -12.58 32.17 11.18
CA LEU A 39 -12.42 30.93 10.43
C LEU A 39 -13.21 29.78 11.06
N VAL A 40 -13.18 29.64 12.38
CA VAL A 40 -13.98 28.65 13.11
C VAL A 40 -15.48 28.87 12.87
N GLN A 41 -15.95 30.12 12.96
CA GLN A 41 -17.35 30.47 12.67
C GLN A 41 -17.76 30.09 11.24
N GLN A 42 -16.90 30.35 10.26
CA GLN A 42 -17.21 30.09 8.85
C GLN A 42 -17.08 28.61 8.45
N SER A 43 -16.23 27.82 9.12
CA SER A 43 -15.86 26.46 8.68
C SER A 43 -16.43 25.32 9.52
N LEU A 44 -16.78 25.54 10.80
CA LEU A 44 -17.24 24.47 11.69
C LEU A 44 -18.73 24.52 12.01
N PHE A 45 -19.43 25.61 11.70
CA PHE A 45 -20.86 25.74 11.96
C PHE A 45 -21.65 25.37 10.71
N HIS A 46 -22.48 24.33 10.81
CA HIS A 46 -23.28 23.80 9.71
C HIS A 46 -24.08 24.87 8.94
N GLY A 47 -24.66 25.85 9.65
CA GLY A 47 -25.44 26.94 9.04
C GLY A 47 -24.63 27.85 8.10
N ASN A 48 -23.30 27.86 8.22
CA ASN A 48 -22.39 28.69 7.42
C ASN A 48 -21.71 27.90 6.28
N LEU A 49 -21.97 26.60 6.19
CA LEU A 49 -21.40 25.73 5.14
C LEU A 49 -22.35 25.61 3.95
N ASP A 50 -21.80 25.26 2.79
CA ASP A 50 -22.59 24.78 1.66
C ASP A 50 -23.13 23.38 2.00
N GLN A 51 -24.34 23.34 2.55
CA GLN A 51 -24.98 22.12 3.06
C GLN A 51 -25.15 21.06 1.98
N LYS A 52 -25.35 21.47 0.72
CA LYS A 52 -25.46 20.54 -0.40
C LYS A 52 -24.12 19.88 -0.68
N LYS A 53 -23.03 20.65 -0.76
CA LYS A 53 -21.68 20.09 -0.95
C LYS A 53 -21.26 19.21 0.22
N LEU A 54 -21.56 19.61 1.46
CA LEU A 54 -21.27 18.80 2.64
C LEU A 54 -22.01 17.45 2.59
N ALA A 55 -23.32 17.46 2.32
CA ALA A 55 -24.11 16.24 2.19
C ALA A 55 -23.59 15.33 1.06
N GLN A 56 -23.22 15.91 -0.10
CA GLN A 56 -22.62 15.16 -1.21
C GLN A 56 -21.27 14.54 -0.84
N HIS A 57 -20.45 15.26 -0.07
CA HIS A 57 -19.16 14.75 0.39
C HIS A 57 -19.32 13.55 1.33
N VAL A 58 -20.19 13.68 2.34
CA VAL A 58 -20.48 12.60 3.30
C VAL A 58 -21.08 11.40 2.58
N GLN A 59 -22.10 11.61 1.75
CA GLN A 59 -22.75 10.54 0.98
C GLN A 59 -21.77 9.83 0.04
N SER A 60 -20.84 10.57 -0.58
CA SER A 60 -19.80 9.97 -1.41
C SER A 60 -18.91 9.05 -0.60
N ALA A 61 -18.40 9.49 0.56
CA ALA A 61 -17.54 8.67 1.41
C ALA A 61 -18.26 7.41 1.92
N GLU A 62 -19.51 7.54 2.37
CA GLU A 62 -20.34 6.41 2.82
C GLU A 62 -20.60 5.41 1.69
N ASN A 63 -20.96 5.88 0.50
CA ASN A 63 -21.20 4.99 -0.64
C ASN A 63 -19.94 4.22 -1.04
N GLN A 64 -18.76 4.83 -0.96
CA GLN A 64 -17.49 4.19 -1.28
C GLN A 64 -17.17 3.07 -0.30
N ASP A 65 -17.35 3.32 1.00
CA ASP A 65 -17.16 2.29 2.02
C ASP A 65 -18.16 1.13 1.84
N LEU A 66 -19.45 1.44 1.63
CA LEU A 66 -20.46 0.41 1.37
C LEU A 66 -20.16 -0.39 0.09
N LEU A 67 -19.70 0.26 -0.97
CA LEU A 67 -19.31 -0.40 -2.22
C LEU A 67 -18.14 -1.37 -1.98
N ARG A 68 -17.16 -0.97 -1.16
CA ARG A 68 -16.02 -1.82 -0.78
C ARG A 68 -16.44 -3.03 0.05
N GLN A 69 -17.41 -2.87 0.95
CA GLN A 69 -17.94 -3.96 1.77
C GLN A 69 -18.67 -5.04 0.95
N GLU A 70 -19.28 -4.67 -0.18
CA GLU A 70 -19.96 -5.63 -1.07
C GLU A 70 -18.99 -6.55 -1.85
N LEU A 71 -17.73 -6.15 -2.05
CA LEU A 71 -16.75 -6.91 -2.83
C LEU A 71 -16.63 -8.37 -2.35
N SER A 72 -16.44 -8.53 -1.04
CA SER A 72 -16.24 -9.86 -0.43
C SER A 72 -17.44 -10.79 -0.61
N LYS A 73 -18.67 -10.25 -0.53
CA LYS A 73 -19.93 -11.00 -0.68
C LYS A 73 -20.12 -11.49 -2.12
N MET A 74 -19.58 -10.74 -3.09
CA MET A 74 -19.63 -11.06 -4.52
C MET A 74 -18.42 -11.87 -5.00
N GLY A 75 -17.48 -12.22 -4.11
CA GLY A 75 -16.25 -12.92 -4.50
C GLY A 75 -15.31 -12.07 -5.36
N LEU A 76 -15.38 -10.75 -5.22
CA LEU A 76 -14.54 -9.78 -5.94
C LEU A 76 -13.39 -9.29 -5.06
N ILE A 77 -12.30 -8.88 -5.71
CA ILE A 77 -11.17 -8.17 -5.08
C ILE A 77 -11.16 -6.69 -5.42
N ALA A 78 -11.83 -6.29 -6.50
CA ALA A 78 -11.97 -4.90 -6.90
C ALA A 78 -13.22 -4.68 -7.75
N PHE A 79 -13.67 -3.43 -7.77
CA PHE A 79 -14.73 -2.95 -8.64
C PHE A 79 -14.38 -1.58 -9.20
N ILE A 80 -14.59 -1.41 -10.51
CA ILE A 80 -14.35 -0.15 -11.23
C ILE A 80 -15.66 0.25 -11.92
N ALA A 81 -16.33 1.31 -11.46
CA ALA A 81 -17.56 1.78 -12.10
C ALA A 81 -17.33 2.27 -13.54
N ASN A 82 -18.33 2.03 -14.40
CA ASN A 82 -18.38 2.66 -15.71
C ASN A 82 -18.45 4.18 -15.56
N GLY A 83 -17.73 4.91 -16.42
CA GLY A 83 -17.63 6.36 -16.39
C GLY A 83 -16.50 6.92 -15.50
N SER A 84 -15.80 6.08 -14.73
CA SER A 84 -14.66 6.52 -13.91
C SER A 84 -13.53 7.13 -14.75
N ILE A 85 -12.89 8.17 -14.21
CA ILE A 85 -11.71 8.82 -14.81
C ILE A 85 -10.47 8.35 -14.04
N LEU A 86 -9.82 7.32 -14.58
CA LEU A 86 -8.62 6.75 -14.00
C LEU A 86 -7.35 7.60 -14.20
N PRO A 87 -7.05 8.12 -15.41
CA PRO A 87 -5.79 8.85 -15.63
C PRO A 87 -5.76 10.17 -14.85
N ARG A 88 -4.57 10.53 -14.38
CA ARG A 88 -4.33 11.79 -13.66
C ARG A 88 -3.88 12.89 -14.62
N ALA A 89 -3.99 14.13 -14.18
CA ALA A 89 -3.64 15.30 -14.97
C ALA A 89 -2.16 15.30 -15.42
N SER A 90 -1.27 14.78 -14.59
CA SER A 90 0.15 14.55 -14.92
C SER A 90 0.80 13.62 -13.90
N GLY A 91 2.02 13.12 -14.18
CA GLY A 91 2.79 12.32 -13.20
C GLY A 91 3.18 13.09 -11.92
N ALA A 92 3.01 14.41 -11.88
CA ALA A 92 3.26 15.25 -10.71
C ALA A 92 1.96 15.74 -10.04
N SER A 93 0.78 15.37 -10.55
CA SER A 93 -0.51 15.83 -10.05
C SER A 93 -1.45 14.66 -9.80
N GLN A 94 -2.00 14.61 -8.59
CA GLN A 94 -3.03 13.65 -8.24
C GLN A 94 -4.44 14.13 -8.63
N ALA A 95 -4.62 15.25 -9.32
CA ALA A 95 -5.92 15.65 -9.88
C ALA A 95 -6.30 14.77 -11.08
N PRO A 96 -7.59 14.55 -11.39
CA PRO A 96 -7.97 13.80 -12.58
C PRO A 96 -7.55 14.51 -13.86
N MET A 97 -7.28 13.73 -14.91
CA MET A 97 -7.18 14.28 -16.26
C MET A 97 -8.49 14.98 -16.65
N ASP A 98 -8.39 16.04 -17.45
CA ASP A 98 -9.56 16.74 -17.96
C ASP A 98 -10.50 15.76 -18.68
N SER A 99 -11.77 15.75 -18.30
CA SER A 99 -12.82 14.93 -18.89
C SER A 99 -12.97 15.08 -20.41
N ALA A 100 -12.56 16.22 -20.99
CA ALA A 100 -12.57 16.44 -22.44
C ALA A 100 -11.47 15.64 -23.17
N GLN A 101 -10.44 15.18 -22.46
CA GLN A 101 -9.30 14.43 -22.99
C GLN A 101 -9.26 12.99 -22.48
N ALA A 102 -9.77 12.74 -21.28
CA ALA A 102 -9.81 11.42 -20.68
C ALA A 102 -10.83 10.52 -21.38
N ILE A 103 -10.46 9.26 -21.56
CA ILE A 103 -11.41 8.21 -21.96
C ILE A 103 -12.02 7.63 -20.69
N PRO A 104 -13.35 7.79 -20.47
CA PRO A 104 -13.99 7.20 -19.30
C PRO A 104 -13.91 5.68 -19.34
N PHE A 105 -13.69 5.09 -18.17
CA PHE A 105 -13.61 3.64 -18.04
C PHE A 105 -14.94 3.00 -18.46
N GLN A 106 -14.87 1.92 -19.24
CA GLN A 106 -16.03 1.14 -19.62
C GLN A 106 -15.71 -0.35 -19.48
N SER A 107 -16.49 -1.04 -18.66
CA SER A 107 -16.35 -2.47 -18.40
C SER A 107 -16.60 -3.30 -19.66
N PRO A 108 -15.83 -4.38 -19.88
CA PRO A 108 -16.23 -5.39 -20.85
C PRO A 108 -17.46 -6.15 -20.32
N LYS A 109 -18.44 -6.41 -21.20
CA LYS A 109 -19.75 -6.97 -20.83
C LYS A 109 -19.70 -8.23 -19.97
N ASN A 110 -18.68 -9.07 -20.16
CA ASN A 110 -18.55 -10.35 -19.48
C ASN A 110 -17.88 -10.25 -18.09
N LEU A 111 -17.31 -9.10 -17.74
CA LEU A 111 -16.87 -8.76 -16.38
C LEU A 111 -17.75 -7.66 -15.74
N GLU A 112 -18.81 -7.24 -16.44
CA GLU A 112 -19.73 -6.22 -15.95
C GLU A 112 -20.65 -6.80 -14.87
N VAL A 113 -20.65 -6.14 -13.71
CA VAL A 113 -21.51 -6.46 -12.58
C VAL A 113 -22.20 -5.18 -12.11
N THR A 114 -23.37 -5.36 -11.49
CA THR A 114 -24.10 -4.26 -10.86
C THR A 114 -24.10 -4.47 -9.36
N ILE A 115 -23.60 -3.49 -8.61
CA ILE A 115 -23.59 -3.47 -7.15
C ILE A 115 -24.63 -2.46 -6.67
N THR A 116 -25.52 -2.89 -5.78
CA THR A 116 -26.42 -1.99 -5.06
C THR A 116 -25.94 -1.91 -3.62
N THR A 117 -25.52 -0.72 -3.18
CA THR A 117 -25.07 -0.51 -1.80
C THR A 117 -26.23 -0.62 -0.82
N ALA A 118 -25.95 -0.83 0.47
CA ALA A 118 -26.98 -0.86 1.50
C ALA A 118 -27.81 0.44 1.58
N ALA A 119 -27.25 1.56 1.12
CA ALA A 119 -27.93 2.85 1.00
C ALA A 119 -28.78 3.00 -0.29
N GLY A 120 -28.82 1.97 -1.14
CA GLY A 120 -29.59 1.94 -2.39
C GLY A 120 -28.90 2.59 -3.60
N ALA A 121 -27.64 3.02 -3.47
CA ALA A 121 -26.88 3.51 -4.62
C ALA A 121 -26.50 2.36 -5.54
N VAL A 122 -26.70 2.52 -6.85
CA VAL A 122 -26.47 1.47 -7.85
C VAL A 122 -25.29 1.86 -8.73
N TYR A 123 -24.30 0.97 -8.81
CA TYR A 123 -23.12 1.12 -9.65
C TYR A 123 -23.03 -0.05 -10.61
N THR A 124 -22.77 0.21 -11.88
CA THR A 124 -22.48 -0.83 -12.88
C THR A 124 -21.07 -0.61 -13.42
N GLY A 125 -20.28 -1.67 -13.50
CA GLY A 125 -18.85 -1.57 -13.78
C GLY A 125 -18.16 -2.92 -13.81
N MET A 126 -16.83 -2.90 -13.94
CA MET A 126 -16.02 -4.10 -14.01
C MET A 126 -15.76 -4.64 -12.61
N GLY A 127 -16.19 -5.88 -12.36
CA GLY A 127 -15.80 -6.64 -11.17
C GLY A 127 -14.59 -7.52 -11.46
N ILE A 128 -13.51 -7.37 -10.69
CA ILE A 128 -12.35 -8.27 -10.76
C ILE A 128 -12.55 -9.38 -9.73
N PRO A 129 -12.72 -10.65 -10.14
CA PRO A 129 -12.92 -11.76 -9.23
C PRO A 129 -11.64 -12.12 -8.47
N ARG A 130 -11.80 -12.84 -7.36
CA ARG A 130 -10.67 -13.52 -6.68
C ARG A 130 -9.98 -14.50 -7.62
N GLY A 131 -8.65 -14.62 -7.49
CA GLY A 131 -7.81 -15.47 -8.33
C GLY A 131 -6.58 -14.75 -8.87
N VAL A 132 -6.04 -15.23 -9.98
CA VAL A 132 -4.92 -14.63 -10.72
C VAL A 132 -5.46 -13.88 -11.93
N THR A 133 -5.37 -12.54 -11.90
CA THR A 133 -5.78 -11.65 -12.99
C THR A 133 -4.57 -11.00 -13.63
N LEU A 134 -4.45 -11.11 -14.95
CA LEU A 134 -3.43 -10.44 -15.74
C LEU A 134 -4.00 -9.18 -16.38
N LEU A 135 -3.27 -8.08 -16.28
CA LEU A 135 -3.51 -6.86 -17.04
C LEU A 135 -2.44 -6.76 -18.13
N THR A 136 -2.84 -6.87 -19.39
CA THR A 136 -1.91 -6.91 -20.53
C THR A 136 -2.27 -5.91 -21.62
N GLY A 137 -1.45 -5.81 -22.66
CA GLY A 137 -1.58 -4.87 -23.77
C GLY A 137 -0.29 -4.14 -24.11
N GLY A 138 -0.28 -3.46 -25.27
CA GLY A 138 0.88 -2.70 -25.72
C GLY A 138 1.32 -1.60 -24.76
N GLY A 139 2.52 -1.06 -24.95
CA GLY A 139 2.98 0.12 -24.23
C GLY A 139 1.99 1.28 -24.36
N PHE A 140 1.86 2.10 -23.31
CA PHE A 140 1.01 3.30 -23.27
C PHE A 140 -0.51 3.09 -23.40
N ASN A 141 -1.01 1.86 -23.32
CA ASN A 141 -2.45 1.56 -23.39
C ASN A 141 -3.23 1.67 -22.06
N GLY A 142 -2.60 2.13 -20.98
CA GLY A 142 -3.29 2.37 -19.69
C GLY A 142 -3.25 1.24 -18.66
N LYS A 143 -2.37 0.24 -18.82
CA LYS A 143 -2.22 -0.87 -17.85
C LYS A 143 -1.85 -0.37 -16.44
N SER A 144 -0.77 0.39 -16.33
CA SER A 144 -0.31 0.93 -15.04
C SER A 144 -1.29 1.98 -14.48
N VAL A 145 -2.03 2.70 -15.34
CA VAL A 145 -3.10 3.61 -14.90
C VAL A 145 -4.22 2.83 -14.22
N LEU A 146 -4.64 1.69 -14.78
CA LEU A 146 -5.63 0.83 -14.13
C LEU A 146 -5.08 0.24 -12.83
N LEU A 147 -3.83 -0.26 -12.83
CA LEU A 147 -3.23 -0.82 -11.61
C LEU A 147 -3.06 0.22 -10.50
N GLU A 148 -2.67 1.46 -10.82
CA GLU A 148 -2.59 2.57 -9.86
C GLU A 148 -3.99 2.91 -9.32
N ALA A 149 -5.04 2.89 -10.15
CA ALA A 149 -6.40 3.07 -9.67
C ALA A 149 -6.82 1.98 -8.67
N LEU A 150 -6.44 0.71 -8.93
CA LEU A 150 -6.66 -0.40 -7.99
C LEU A 150 -5.84 -0.25 -6.70
N GLU A 151 -4.60 0.21 -6.81
CA GLU A 151 -3.73 0.51 -5.67
C GLU A 151 -4.36 1.54 -4.74
N ARG A 152 -4.97 2.58 -5.32
CA ARG A 152 -5.61 3.68 -4.58
C ARG A 152 -7.02 3.37 -4.11
N GLY A 153 -7.71 2.39 -4.70
CA GLY A 153 -9.07 1.97 -4.33
C GLY A 153 -9.23 1.40 -2.91
N VAL A 154 -8.12 1.24 -2.18
CA VAL A 154 -8.10 0.96 -0.73
C VAL A 154 -8.45 2.18 0.12
N TYR A 155 -8.46 3.38 -0.48
CA TYR A 155 -8.85 4.64 0.15
C TYR A 155 -10.14 5.19 -0.47
N ASN A 156 -10.85 6.02 0.27
CA ASN A 156 -11.92 6.83 -0.30
C ASN A 156 -11.33 8.05 -1.02
N HIS A 157 -11.96 8.46 -2.11
CA HIS A 157 -11.62 9.63 -2.90
C HIS A 157 -12.65 10.75 -2.74
N ILE A 158 -12.21 11.99 -2.85
CA ILE A 158 -13.09 13.16 -2.77
C ILE A 158 -14.05 13.22 -3.98
N PRO A 159 -15.24 13.82 -3.85
CA PRO A 159 -16.10 14.09 -4.99
C PRO A 159 -15.40 14.93 -6.07
N GLY A 160 -15.52 14.50 -7.33
CA GLY A 160 -14.82 15.04 -8.49
C GLY A 160 -13.46 14.40 -8.79
N ASP A 161 -13.00 13.39 -8.03
CA ASP A 161 -11.70 12.74 -8.25
C ASP A 161 -11.68 11.83 -9.50
N GLY A 162 -12.82 11.31 -9.90
CA GLY A 162 -12.98 10.34 -11.00
C GLY A 162 -12.85 8.88 -10.57
N ARG A 163 -12.25 8.60 -9.39
CA ARG A 163 -12.03 7.25 -8.85
C ARG A 163 -12.90 6.93 -7.63
N GLU A 164 -13.90 7.75 -7.32
CA GLU A 164 -14.76 7.55 -6.14
C GLU A 164 -15.39 6.16 -6.17
N ALA A 165 -15.95 5.72 -7.30
CA ALA A 165 -16.51 4.38 -7.44
C ALA A 165 -15.50 3.33 -7.95
N VAL A 166 -14.22 3.51 -7.61
CA VAL A 166 -13.13 2.53 -7.81
C VAL A 166 -12.68 2.04 -6.45
N VAL A 167 -13.07 0.82 -6.09
CA VAL A 167 -12.78 0.25 -4.77
C VAL A 167 -12.06 -1.08 -4.91
N THR A 168 -11.16 -1.33 -3.96
CA THR A 168 -10.35 -2.55 -3.89
C THR A 168 -10.43 -3.11 -2.48
N ASP A 169 -10.24 -4.43 -2.34
CA ASP A 169 -10.17 -5.10 -1.05
C ASP A 169 -9.21 -4.34 -0.09
N PRO A 170 -9.64 -3.97 1.13
CA PRO A 170 -8.84 -3.18 2.07
C PRO A 170 -7.47 -3.79 2.42
N SER A 171 -7.34 -5.12 2.26
CA SER A 171 -6.12 -5.89 2.51
C SER A 171 -5.15 -5.95 1.33
N THR A 172 -5.43 -5.18 0.28
CA THR A 172 -4.60 -5.16 -0.93
C THR A 172 -3.29 -4.42 -0.72
N VAL A 173 -2.19 -5.08 -1.08
CA VAL A 173 -0.82 -4.56 -0.97
C VAL A 173 -0.15 -4.56 -2.34
N LYS A 174 0.41 -3.41 -2.72
CA LYS A 174 1.31 -3.28 -3.86
C LYS A 174 2.70 -3.82 -3.49
N ILE A 175 3.20 -4.76 -4.29
CA ILE A 175 4.53 -5.34 -4.13
C ILE A 175 5.46 -4.77 -5.21
N THR A 176 6.65 -4.37 -4.79
CA THR A 176 7.72 -3.82 -5.64
C THR A 176 9.06 -4.42 -5.22
N ALA A 177 10.03 -4.39 -6.14
CA ALA A 177 11.42 -4.65 -5.80
C ALA A 177 12.04 -3.41 -5.15
N GLU A 178 12.79 -3.62 -4.08
CA GLU A 178 13.46 -2.55 -3.33
C GLU A 178 14.94 -2.90 -3.16
N ASP A 179 15.75 -2.62 -4.17
CA ASP A 179 17.19 -2.86 -4.09
C ASP A 179 17.82 -2.08 -2.92
N GLY A 180 18.65 -2.77 -2.15
CA GLY A 180 19.40 -2.19 -1.04
C GLY A 180 18.66 -2.06 0.28
N ARG A 181 17.37 -2.41 0.38
CA ARG A 181 16.66 -2.41 1.67
C ARG A 181 17.21 -3.47 2.62
N SER A 182 17.06 -3.24 3.93
CA SER A 182 17.29 -4.28 4.92
C SER A 182 16.14 -5.28 4.95
N VAL A 183 16.46 -6.51 5.36
CA VAL A 183 15.51 -7.57 5.69
C VAL A 183 15.99 -8.22 6.97
N SER A 184 15.08 -8.48 7.90
CA SER A 184 15.40 -9.02 9.22
C SER A 184 14.57 -10.28 9.50
N LYS A 185 15.25 -11.43 9.58
CA LYS A 185 14.71 -12.74 9.97
C LYS A 185 13.39 -13.11 9.30
N THR A 186 13.27 -12.79 8.01
CA THR A 186 12.06 -13.07 7.23
C THR A 186 12.20 -14.41 6.54
N ASP A 187 11.19 -15.27 6.62
CA ASP A 187 11.17 -16.52 5.88
C ASP A 187 10.91 -16.23 4.40
N ILE A 188 11.94 -16.36 3.56
CA ILE A 188 11.85 -16.23 2.10
C ILE A 188 12.02 -17.58 1.40
N SER A 189 12.05 -18.68 2.16
CA SER A 189 12.26 -20.03 1.63
C SER A 189 11.23 -20.50 0.60
N PRO A 190 9.98 -19.99 0.56
CA PRO A 190 9.06 -20.28 -0.55
C PRO A 190 9.53 -19.81 -1.92
N PHE A 191 10.40 -18.79 -1.96
CA PHE A 191 10.92 -18.21 -3.20
C PHE A 191 12.42 -18.43 -3.39
N ILE A 192 13.18 -18.61 -2.31
CA ILE A 192 14.64 -18.73 -2.36
C ILE A 192 15.07 -19.99 -1.61
N ALA A 193 15.45 -21.03 -2.35
CA ALA A 193 15.81 -22.33 -1.76
C ALA A 193 17.17 -22.32 -1.08
N ALA A 194 18.16 -21.63 -1.66
CA ALA A 194 19.52 -21.56 -1.13
C ALA A 194 20.18 -20.22 -1.48
N LEU A 195 21.12 -19.78 -0.66
CA LEU A 195 21.88 -18.56 -0.91
C LEU A 195 23.39 -18.83 -0.81
N PRO A 196 24.23 -18.04 -1.52
CA PRO A 196 25.67 -18.10 -1.35
C PRO A 196 26.07 -17.91 0.12
N GLY A 197 27.04 -18.70 0.57
CA GLY A 197 27.49 -18.68 1.97
C GLY A 197 26.55 -19.37 2.96
N SER A 198 25.60 -20.18 2.49
CA SER A 198 24.69 -20.97 3.32
C SER A 198 23.87 -20.13 4.30
N LYS A 199 23.47 -18.92 3.87
CA LYS A 199 22.53 -18.09 4.64
C LYS A 199 21.19 -18.83 4.79
N ASP A 200 20.62 -18.76 5.98
CA ASP A 200 19.33 -19.37 6.29
C ASP A 200 18.21 -18.59 5.59
N THR A 201 17.47 -19.25 4.69
CA THR A 201 16.35 -18.65 3.95
C THR A 201 15.05 -18.67 4.74
N LYS A 202 14.94 -19.48 5.80
CA LYS A 202 13.79 -19.46 6.73
C LYS A 202 13.87 -18.32 7.74
N ALA A 203 15.06 -17.77 7.92
CA ALA A 203 15.32 -16.66 8.83
C ALA A 203 16.27 -15.65 8.17
N PHE A 204 15.93 -15.23 6.95
CA PHE A 204 16.82 -14.43 6.11
C PHE A 204 17.02 -13.03 6.68
N SER A 205 18.29 -12.64 6.76
CA SER A 205 18.72 -11.30 7.17
C SER A 205 19.77 -10.74 6.22
N THR A 206 19.62 -9.47 5.86
CA THR A 206 20.62 -8.71 5.09
C THR A 206 20.41 -7.21 5.32
N GLU A 207 21.48 -6.43 5.24
CA GLU A 207 21.42 -4.95 5.19
C GLU A 207 21.34 -4.43 3.74
N ASP A 208 21.55 -5.30 2.77
CA ASP A 208 21.62 -4.98 1.34
C ASP A 208 20.94 -6.11 0.56
N ALA A 209 19.62 -6.03 0.40
CA ALA A 209 18.83 -7.01 -0.34
C ALA A 209 18.91 -6.72 -1.86
N SER A 210 19.09 -7.76 -2.67
CA SER A 210 18.88 -7.68 -4.11
C SER A 210 17.38 -7.67 -4.43
N GLY A 211 17.01 -7.25 -5.64
CA GLY A 211 15.62 -7.03 -6.03
C GLY A 211 14.72 -8.25 -5.86
N SER A 212 15.23 -9.45 -6.15
CA SER A 212 14.48 -10.69 -5.93
C SER A 212 14.31 -11.00 -4.44
N THR A 213 15.36 -10.85 -3.62
CA THR A 213 15.28 -11.11 -2.17
C THR A 213 14.45 -10.06 -1.44
N SER A 214 14.50 -8.79 -1.85
CA SER A 214 13.68 -7.71 -1.29
C SER A 214 12.21 -7.88 -1.64
N MET A 215 11.91 -8.23 -2.89
CA MET A 215 10.55 -8.50 -3.33
C MET A 215 9.96 -9.77 -2.71
N ALA A 216 10.76 -10.85 -2.56
CA ALA A 216 10.35 -12.05 -1.84
C ALA A 216 10.03 -11.75 -0.36
N ALA A 217 10.88 -10.95 0.30
CA ALA A 217 10.62 -10.49 1.66
C ALA A 217 9.35 -9.61 1.72
N ASN A 218 9.15 -8.69 0.77
CA ASN A 218 7.96 -7.83 0.71
C ASN A 218 6.66 -8.65 0.65
N ILE A 219 6.62 -9.69 -0.20
CA ILE A 219 5.47 -10.62 -0.27
C ILE A 219 5.25 -11.30 1.09
N GLN A 220 6.30 -11.87 1.67
CA GLN A 220 6.22 -12.61 2.94
C GLN A 220 5.76 -11.74 4.11
N GLU A 221 6.22 -10.50 4.16
CA GLU A 221 5.83 -9.51 5.16
C GLU A 221 4.38 -9.06 5.00
N ALA A 222 3.90 -8.91 3.77
CA ALA A 222 2.49 -8.61 3.52
C ALA A 222 1.59 -9.78 3.93
N LEU A 223 1.99 -11.02 3.64
CA LEU A 223 1.26 -12.24 4.01
C LEU A 223 1.22 -12.43 5.53
N GLU A 224 2.33 -12.18 6.24
CA GLU A 224 2.44 -12.27 7.70
C GLU A 224 1.37 -11.43 8.42
N VAL A 225 0.92 -10.33 7.81
CA VAL A 225 -0.09 -9.43 8.38
C VAL A 225 -1.47 -9.53 7.73
N GLY A 226 -1.70 -10.60 6.96
CA GLY A 226 -3.02 -10.98 6.47
C GLY A 226 -3.45 -10.32 5.16
N CYS A 227 -2.50 -9.98 4.29
CA CYS A 227 -2.81 -9.54 2.92
C CYS A 227 -3.63 -10.60 2.16
N LYS A 228 -4.68 -10.19 1.43
CA LYS A 228 -5.49 -11.08 0.57
C LYS A 228 -5.39 -10.77 -0.92
N THR A 229 -4.73 -9.69 -1.31
CA THR A 229 -4.54 -9.34 -2.71
C THR A 229 -3.17 -8.70 -2.93
N LEU A 230 -2.37 -9.25 -3.83
CA LEU A 230 -1.11 -8.67 -4.27
C LEU A 230 -1.32 -7.91 -5.59
N LEU A 231 -0.88 -6.66 -5.65
CA LEU A 231 -0.75 -5.90 -6.90
C LEU A 231 0.70 -5.89 -7.33
N ILE A 232 0.97 -6.22 -8.59
CA ILE A 232 2.32 -6.35 -9.12
C ILE A 232 2.39 -5.65 -10.48
N ASP A 233 3.45 -4.89 -10.73
CA ASP A 233 3.76 -4.35 -12.05
C ASP A 233 5.10 -4.89 -12.51
N GLU A 234 5.16 -5.49 -13.69
CA GLU A 234 6.39 -6.00 -14.30
C GLU A 234 7.51 -4.95 -14.29
N ASP A 235 7.18 -3.68 -14.56
CA ASP A 235 8.16 -2.59 -14.69
C ASP A 235 8.84 -2.20 -13.36
N SER A 236 8.22 -2.50 -12.21
CA SER A 236 8.78 -2.22 -10.87
C SER A 236 9.12 -3.48 -10.06
N SER A 237 9.27 -4.61 -10.76
CA SER A 237 9.52 -5.93 -10.17
C SER A 237 10.89 -6.48 -10.55
N ALA A 238 11.38 -7.45 -9.76
CA ALA A 238 12.54 -8.23 -10.14
C ALA A 238 12.11 -9.33 -11.12
N THR A 239 12.49 -9.21 -12.40
CA THR A 239 12.08 -10.14 -13.47
C THR A 239 12.37 -11.60 -13.13
N ASN A 240 13.53 -11.86 -12.52
CA ASN A 240 13.96 -13.21 -12.10
C ASN A 240 13.13 -13.79 -10.95
N LEU A 241 12.43 -12.96 -10.17
CA LEU A 241 11.42 -13.43 -9.22
C LEU A 241 10.07 -13.61 -9.89
N LEU A 242 9.72 -12.88 -10.95
CA LEU A 242 8.42 -13.03 -11.61
C LEU A 242 8.31 -14.32 -12.43
N VAL A 243 9.34 -14.63 -13.20
CA VAL A 243 9.33 -15.73 -14.17
C VAL A 243 10.72 -16.35 -14.31
N ARG A 244 10.79 -17.51 -14.93
CA ARG A 244 12.06 -18.15 -15.27
C ARG A 244 12.04 -18.69 -16.70
N ASP A 245 12.82 -18.05 -17.58
CA ASP A 245 12.95 -18.46 -18.98
C ASP A 245 13.52 -19.88 -19.13
N THR A 246 12.90 -20.69 -19.99
CA THR A 246 13.28 -22.10 -20.22
C THR A 246 14.71 -22.29 -20.74
N ARG A 247 15.24 -21.35 -21.55
CA ARG A 247 16.63 -21.44 -22.04
C ARG A 247 17.61 -21.17 -20.90
N MET A 248 17.29 -20.20 -20.05
CA MET A 248 18.06 -19.93 -18.84
C MET A 248 18.02 -21.11 -17.87
N GLN A 249 16.89 -21.82 -17.74
CA GLN A 249 16.80 -23.06 -16.97
C GLN A 249 17.73 -24.15 -17.51
N ALA A 250 17.78 -24.32 -18.84
CA ALA A 250 18.65 -25.31 -19.47
C ALA A 250 20.14 -24.99 -19.27
N LEU A 251 20.50 -23.69 -19.25
CA LEU A 251 21.87 -23.23 -19.07
C LEU A 251 22.31 -23.24 -17.59
N ILE A 252 21.46 -22.74 -16.69
CA ILE A 252 21.71 -22.58 -15.25
C ILE A 252 20.87 -23.59 -14.49
N ARG A 253 21.45 -24.77 -14.23
CA ARG A 253 20.78 -25.89 -13.56
C ARG A 253 20.50 -25.63 -12.08
N ASN A 254 21.41 -24.95 -11.38
CA ASN A 254 21.34 -24.71 -9.94
C ASN A 254 20.93 -23.26 -9.62
N GLU A 255 19.77 -22.85 -10.10
CA GLU A 255 19.18 -21.56 -9.74
C GLU A 255 18.36 -21.71 -8.45
N PRO A 256 18.70 -20.98 -7.37
CA PRO A 256 17.97 -21.10 -6.11
C PRO A 256 16.59 -20.43 -6.09
N ILE A 257 16.28 -19.59 -7.08
CA ILE A 257 15.03 -18.84 -7.10
C ILE A 257 13.89 -19.70 -7.67
N THR A 258 12.87 -19.91 -6.85
CA THR A 258 11.53 -20.35 -7.27
C THR A 258 10.74 -19.11 -7.67
N PRO A 259 10.38 -18.95 -8.95
CA PRO A 259 9.69 -17.75 -9.41
C PRO A 259 8.25 -17.71 -8.91
N LEU A 260 7.71 -16.51 -8.72
CA LEU A 260 6.36 -16.23 -8.26
C LEU A 260 5.30 -16.90 -9.14
N ILE A 261 5.52 -16.98 -10.46
CA ILE A 261 4.62 -17.69 -11.36
C ILE A 261 4.35 -19.13 -10.91
N SER A 262 5.34 -19.83 -10.33
CA SER A 262 5.19 -21.20 -9.81
C SER A 262 4.38 -21.28 -8.51
N LYS A 263 4.31 -20.17 -7.76
CA LYS A 263 3.58 -20.06 -6.47
C LYS A 263 2.22 -19.36 -6.61
N ALA A 264 1.94 -18.71 -7.74
CA ALA A 264 0.76 -17.88 -7.93
C ALA A 264 -0.55 -18.67 -7.71
N ARG A 265 -0.62 -19.93 -8.16
CA ARG A 265 -1.78 -20.79 -7.90
C ARG A 265 -1.89 -21.17 -6.42
N ALA A 266 -0.80 -21.63 -5.79
CA ALA A 266 -0.81 -22.00 -4.37
C ALA A 266 -1.19 -20.81 -3.46
N LEU A 267 -0.71 -19.60 -3.75
CA LEU A 267 -1.14 -18.37 -3.08
C LEU A 267 -2.67 -18.25 -3.06
N TYR A 268 -3.32 -18.50 -4.20
CA TYR A 268 -4.76 -18.42 -4.30
C TYR A 268 -5.48 -19.62 -3.68
N THR A 269 -5.11 -20.85 -4.05
CA THR A 269 -5.85 -22.05 -3.69
C THR A 269 -5.62 -22.49 -2.25
N GLU A 270 -4.44 -22.26 -1.67
CA GLU A 270 -4.11 -22.62 -0.29
C GLU A 270 -4.34 -21.45 0.67
N LEU A 271 -3.89 -20.24 0.32
CA LEU A 271 -3.92 -19.09 1.24
C LEU A 271 -5.11 -18.13 1.01
N GLY A 272 -5.84 -18.31 -0.10
CA GLY A 272 -6.93 -17.42 -0.50
C GLY A 272 -6.45 -16.05 -0.94
N VAL A 273 -5.19 -15.92 -1.37
CA VAL A 273 -4.55 -14.65 -1.75
C VAL A 273 -4.58 -14.50 -3.28
N SER A 274 -5.27 -13.45 -3.74
CA SER A 274 -5.38 -13.15 -5.16
C SER A 274 -4.16 -12.38 -5.67
N THR A 275 -3.88 -12.47 -6.96
CA THR A 275 -2.81 -11.71 -7.61
C THR A 275 -3.38 -10.93 -8.79
N VAL A 276 -3.15 -9.62 -8.82
CA VAL A 276 -3.32 -8.81 -10.03
C VAL A 276 -1.96 -8.36 -10.50
N ILE A 277 -1.57 -8.74 -11.70
CA ILE A 277 -0.25 -8.42 -12.25
C ILE A 277 -0.38 -7.76 -13.62
N VAL A 278 0.30 -6.61 -13.78
CA VAL A 278 0.51 -5.99 -15.10
C VAL A 278 1.68 -6.68 -15.77
N ILE A 279 1.44 -7.20 -16.98
CA ILE A 279 2.46 -7.84 -17.82
C ILE A 279 2.50 -7.22 -19.23
N GLY A 280 3.69 -6.96 -19.73
CA GLY A 280 3.99 -6.52 -21.08
C GLY A 280 4.87 -7.49 -21.86
N GLY A 281 5.78 -8.20 -21.18
CA GLY A 281 6.76 -9.09 -21.81
C GLY A 281 6.70 -10.57 -21.39
N LEU A 282 6.05 -10.88 -20.27
CA LEU A 282 6.13 -12.22 -19.65
C LEU A 282 4.94 -13.12 -20.01
N GLY A 283 4.99 -13.74 -21.20
CA GLY A 283 3.90 -14.57 -21.74
C GLY A 283 3.56 -15.84 -20.94
N ASP A 284 4.50 -16.40 -20.17
CA ASP A 284 4.28 -17.62 -19.39
C ASP A 284 3.14 -17.48 -18.36
N TRP A 285 2.91 -16.26 -17.87
CA TRP A 285 1.85 -15.95 -16.92
C TRP A 285 0.46 -16.29 -17.46
N LEU A 286 0.27 -16.28 -18.79
CA LEU A 286 -1.00 -16.67 -19.42
C LEU A 286 -1.43 -18.09 -19.02
N ALA A 287 -0.48 -18.99 -18.74
CA ALA A 287 -0.76 -20.37 -18.37
C ALA A 287 -1.34 -20.54 -16.95
N VAL A 288 -1.23 -19.52 -16.07
CA VAL A 288 -1.64 -19.60 -14.66
C VAL A 288 -2.83 -18.70 -14.32
N ALA A 289 -3.25 -17.85 -15.26
CA ALA A 289 -4.28 -16.84 -15.05
C ALA A 289 -5.70 -17.40 -15.08
N ASP A 290 -6.54 -16.94 -14.15
CA ASP A 290 -7.99 -17.14 -14.22
C ASP A 290 -8.66 -16.12 -15.16
N ARG A 291 -8.07 -14.92 -15.26
CA ARG A 291 -8.56 -13.81 -16.09
C ARG A 291 -7.41 -13.08 -16.77
N VAL A 292 -7.61 -12.74 -18.04
CA VAL A 292 -6.67 -11.92 -18.82
C VAL A 292 -7.42 -10.72 -19.39
N ILE A 293 -7.10 -9.53 -18.90
CA ILE A 293 -7.71 -8.28 -19.31
C ILE A 293 -6.70 -7.52 -20.18
N LEU A 294 -7.00 -7.38 -21.46
CA LEU A 294 -6.26 -6.57 -22.40
C LEU A 294 -6.73 -5.12 -22.32
N LEU A 295 -5.82 -4.20 -22.03
CA LEU A 295 -6.02 -2.78 -22.28
C LEU A 295 -5.54 -2.44 -23.68
N ASP A 296 -6.44 -1.93 -24.50
CA ASP A 296 -6.17 -1.47 -25.85
C ASP A 296 -6.78 -0.08 -26.03
N SER A 297 -5.94 0.91 -26.30
CA SER A 297 -6.39 2.31 -26.39
C SER A 297 -7.24 2.73 -25.19
N TYR A 298 -6.80 2.34 -23.98
CA TYR A 298 -7.43 2.62 -22.68
C TYR A 298 -8.77 1.91 -22.41
N ILE A 299 -9.21 1.01 -23.31
CA ILE A 299 -10.45 0.24 -23.16
C ILE A 299 -10.11 -1.19 -22.74
N PRO A 300 -10.64 -1.69 -21.62
CA PRO A 300 -10.45 -3.08 -21.18
C PRO A 300 -11.27 -4.05 -22.01
N ARG A 301 -10.66 -5.18 -22.35
CA ARG A 301 -11.30 -6.34 -22.98
C ARG A 301 -10.87 -7.60 -22.25
N ASP A 302 -11.83 -8.44 -21.87
CA ASP A 302 -11.50 -9.77 -21.42
C ASP A 302 -11.10 -10.61 -22.63
N ILE A 303 -9.85 -11.09 -22.62
CA ILE A 303 -9.25 -11.93 -23.66
C ILE A 303 -8.84 -13.30 -23.09
N THR A 304 -9.48 -13.75 -22.01
CA THR A 304 -9.11 -14.99 -21.32
C THR A 304 -9.15 -16.20 -22.26
N SER A 305 -10.17 -16.31 -23.11
CA SER A 305 -10.29 -17.42 -24.07
C SER A 305 -9.26 -17.34 -25.20
N GLU A 306 -8.91 -16.14 -25.64
CA GLU A 306 -7.82 -15.90 -26.60
C GLU A 306 -6.48 -16.31 -26.00
N ALA A 307 -6.20 -15.90 -24.76
CA ALA A 307 -5.00 -16.25 -24.02
C ALA A 307 -4.83 -17.76 -23.87
N GLN A 308 -5.91 -18.48 -23.54
CA GLN A 308 -5.91 -19.94 -23.47
C GLN A 308 -5.51 -20.58 -24.81
N ARG A 309 -6.06 -20.10 -25.95
CA ARG A 309 -5.67 -20.58 -27.29
C ARG A 309 -4.20 -20.32 -27.61
N VAL A 310 -3.65 -19.19 -27.15
CA VAL A 310 -2.21 -18.88 -27.32
C VAL A 310 -1.35 -19.86 -26.51
N VAL A 311 -1.74 -20.17 -25.28
CA VAL A 311 -1.04 -21.17 -24.44
C VAL A 311 -1.11 -22.57 -25.07
N GLU A 312 -2.23 -22.95 -25.68
CA GLU A 312 -2.36 -24.22 -26.42
C GLU A 312 -1.43 -24.27 -27.66
N GLN A 313 -1.30 -23.16 -28.38
CA GLN A 313 -0.44 -23.06 -29.56
C GLN A 313 1.05 -22.99 -29.21
N PHE A 314 1.38 -22.33 -28.10
CA PHE A 314 2.74 -22.15 -27.59
C PHE A 314 2.81 -22.60 -26.13
N PRO A 315 2.85 -23.92 -25.87
CA PRO A 315 2.88 -24.45 -24.51
C PRO A 315 4.09 -23.93 -23.75
N SER A 316 3.86 -23.54 -22.50
CA SER A 316 4.92 -23.20 -21.54
C SER A 316 4.97 -24.27 -20.45
N GLU A 317 6.18 -24.72 -20.10
CA GLU A 317 6.41 -25.66 -19.01
C GLU A 317 6.49 -24.90 -17.67
N VAL A 318 5.36 -24.33 -17.23
CA VAL A 318 5.26 -23.70 -15.91
C VAL A 318 4.83 -24.76 -14.89
N VAL A 319 5.77 -25.23 -14.09
CA VAL A 319 5.45 -26.11 -12.95
C VAL A 319 4.83 -25.26 -11.84
N GLN A 320 3.59 -25.59 -11.48
CA GLN A 320 2.89 -25.02 -10.32
C GLN A 320 3.17 -25.87 -9.09
N ASP A 321 3.50 -25.21 -7.99
CA ASP A 321 3.63 -25.87 -6.70
C ASP A 321 2.25 -26.12 -6.12
N GLU A 322 2.05 -27.32 -5.56
CA GLU A 322 0.80 -27.68 -4.87
C GLU A 322 0.63 -26.89 -3.56
N TYR A 323 1.76 -26.64 -2.87
CA TYR A 323 1.81 -25.94 -1.60
C TYR A 323 2.66 -24.67 -1.72
N TYR A 324 2.17 -23.59 -1.12
CA TYR A 324 2.87 -22.32 -1.03
C TYR A 324 4.14 -22.47 -0.20
N GLY A 325 4.03 -23.11 0.96
CA GLY A 325 5.10 -23.24 1.94
C GLY A 325 4.77 -22.49 3.23
N SER A 326 5.79 -22.07 3.96
CA SER A 326 5.62 -21.35 5.22
C SER A 326 5.35 -19.85 5.01
N ILE A 327 4.65 -19.27 5.98
CA ILE A 327 4.51 -17.82 6.12
C ILE A 327 5.36 -17.41 7.33
N SER A 328 6.09 -16.31 7.17
CA SER A 328 6.89 -15.72 8.25
C SER A 328 6.06 -15.45 9.52
N ARG A 329 6.66 -15.73 10.69
CA ARG A 329 6.09 -15.43 12.02
C ARG A 329 7.14 -14.80 12.93
N ARG A 330 7.53 -13.58 12.60
CA ARG A 330 8.58 -12.82 13.28
C ARG A 330 8.09 -12.29 14.62
N GLN A 331 8.94 -12.41 15.63
CA GLN A 331 8.81 -11.71 16.90
C GLN A 331 9.75 -10.51 16.90
N LEU A 332 9.22 -9.31 17.07
CA LEU A 332 9.97 -8.07 16.98
C LEU A 332 10.11 -7.44 18.37
N LYS A 333 11.31 -6.94 18.63
CA LYS A 333 11.60 -6.01 19.71
C LYS A 333 12.26 -4.77 19.12
N VAL A 334 11.57 -3.64 19.26
CA VAL A 334 12.06 -2.35 18.77
C VAL A 334 12.72 -1.62 19.92
N ASP A 335 13.98 -1.21 19.73
CA ASP A 335 14.77 -0.50 20.73
C ASP A 335 15.18 0.86 20.20
N LEU A 336 14.51 1.92 20.64
CA LEU A 336 14.84 3.30 20.24
C LEU A 336 15.76 4.01 21.24
N SER A 337 16.36 3.27 22.19
CA SER A 337 17.26 3.87 23.17
C SER A 337 18.48 4.52 22.49
N GLY A 338 18.84 5.72 22.95
CA GLY A 338 19.93 6.51 22.36
C GLY A 338 19.60 7.20 21.03
N LEU A 339 18.39 7.00 20.49
CA LEU A 339 17.89 7.71 19.31
C LEU A 339 17.04 8.91 19.71
N ARG A 340 16.98 9.92 18.84
CA ARG A 340 15.98 10.98 18.95
C ARG A 340 14.61 10.41 18.61
N THR A 341 13.56 11.09 19.08
CA THR A 341 12.18 10.81 18.70
C THR A 341 12.05 10.67 17.18
N PRO A 342 11.53 9.55 16.66
CA PRO A 342 11.30 9.37 15.24
C PRO A 342 10.49 10.52 14.65
N PHE A 343 10.94 11.06 13.53
CA PHE A 343 10.30 12.22 12.91
C PHE A 343 10.27 12.09 11.39
N ALA A 344 9.14 12.45 10.79
CA ALA A 344 8.96 12.44 9.34
C ALA A 344 8.87 13.87 8.80
N ALA A 345 9.96 14.32 8.18
CA ALA A 345 10.03 15.59 7.45
C ALA A 345 9.49 15.50 6.02
N ARG A 346 9.41 14.28 5.47
CA ARG A 346 8.98 13.98 4.10
C ARG A 346 8.13 12.70 4.07
N LYS A 347 7.34 12.51 3.01
CA LYS A 347 6.43 11.36 2.86
C LYS A 347 7.17 10.01 2.88
N THR A 348 8.34 9.95 2.27
CA THR A 348 9.03 8.68 1.98
C THR A 348 10.08 8.31 3.02
N PHE A 349 10.18 9.01 4.16
CA PHE A 349 11.28 8.76 5.09
C PHE A 349 10.94 9.14 6.53
N ILE A 350 11.32 8.27 7.48
CA ILE A 350 11.28 8.53 8.93
C ILE A 350 12.72 8.58 9.45
N ALA A 351 13.13 9.72 9.98
CA ALA A 351 14.46 9.90 10.54
C ALA A 351 14.60 9.19 11.90
N LEU A 352 15.69 8.43 12.05
CA LEU A 352 16.11 7.75 13.28
C LEU A 352 17.55 8.17 13.61
N SER A 353 17.72 9.46 13.94
CA SER A 353 19.03 10.05 14.23
C SER A 353 19.49 9.78 15.66
N SER A 354 20.80 9.60 15.86
CA SER A 354 21.41 9.50 17.19
C SER A 354 21.18 10.77 18.03
N GLN A 355 21.02 10.60 19.35
CA GLN A 355 21.05 11.72 20.29
C GLN A 355 22.43 12.36 20.37
N VAL A 356 23.48 11.55 20.23
CA VAL A 356 24.87 12.02 20.17
C VAL A 356 25.09 12.67 18.80
N LYS A 357 25.47 13.95 18.78
CA LYS A 357 25.89 14.60 17.53
C LYS A 357 27.19 13.95 17.08
N ASP A 358 27.19 13.33 15.91
CA ASP A 358 28.44 12.99 15.23
C ASP A 358 29.24 14.29 15.04
N ALA A 359 30.49 14.31 15.50
CA ALA A 359 31.35 15.50 15.43
C ALA A 359 31.81 15.79 13.99
N VAL A 360 31.57 14.85 13.07
CA VAL A 360 31.97 14.90 11.67
C VAL A 360 30.71 14.69 10.83
N ASP A 361 30.36 15.71 10.05
CA ASP A 361 29.38 15.59 8.98
C ASP A 361 30.07 14.84 7.83
N ASP A 362 29.86 13.52 7.76
CA ASP A 362 30.38 12.67 6.70
C ASP A 362 29.33 12.57 5.58
N PRO A 363 29.47 13.34 4.48
CA PRO A 363 28.48 13.36 3.40
C PRO A 363 28.37 12.04 2.64
N SER A 364 29.27 11.07 2.89
CA SER A 364 29.15 9.72 2.33
C SER A 364 28.15 8.83 3.09
N ARG A 365 27.72 9.23 4.29
CA ARG A 365 26.73 8.50 5.07
C ARG A 365 25.31 8.89 4.67
N ALA A 366 24.51 7.88 4.30
CA ALA A 366 23.08 8.08 4.10
C ALA A 366 22.39 8.53 5.40
N GLU A 367 21.28 9.23 5.26
CA GLU A 367 20.42 9.61 6.39
C GLU A 367 20.00 8.34 7.15
N SER A 368 20.22 8.30 8.47
CA SER A 368 19.79 7.17 9.30
C SER A 368 18.28 7.24 9.52
N GLY A 369 17.57 6.18 9.15
CA GLY A 369 16.12 6.14 9.25
C GLY A 369 15.48 4.95 8.56
N VAL A 370 14.17 5.04 8.42
CA VAL A 370 13.32 4.08 7.70
C VAL A 370 12.94 4.71 6.37
N ASP A 371 13.46 4.13 5.28
CA ASP A 371 13.04 4.48 3.94
C ASP A 371 11.68 3.82 3.64
N LEU A 372 10.72 4.62 3.19
CA LEU A 372 9.38 4.19 2.80
C LEU A 372 9.11 4.47 1.31
N GLY A 373 10.14 4.79 0.53
CA GLY A 373 10.03 5.11 -0.89
C GLY A 373 9.37 4.00 -1.72
N GLY A 374 9.62 2.72 -1.37
CA GLY A 374 8.98 1.57 -2.01
C GLY A 374 7.52 1.31 -1.57
N LEU A 375 7.00 2.05 -0.59
CA LEU A 375 5.63 1.93 -0.09
C LEU A 375 4.71 2.93 -0.80
N GLU A 376 4.42 2.66 -2.06
CA GLU A 376 3.66 3.55 -2.94
C GLU A 376 2.25 3.86 -2.41
N GLN A 377 1.67 2.97 -1.61
CA GLN A 377 0.35 3.14 -0.97
C GLN A 377 0.33 4.14 0.20
N ILE A 378 1.48 4.69 0.60
CA ILE A 378 1.55 5.89 1.45
C ILE A 378 1.26 7.12 0.56
N VAL A 379 0.06 7.67 0.71
CA VAL A 379 -0.44 8.79 -0.12
C VAL A 379 0.00 10.15 0.41
N GLU A 380 0.17 10.30 1.73
CA GLU A 380 0.44 11.61 2.34
C GLU A 380 1.44 11.54 3.51
N ILE A 381 2.14 12.64 3.74
CA ILE A 381 3.14 12.77 4.83
C ILE A 381 2.53 12.55 6.21
N GLY A 382 1.24 12.86 6.41
CA GLY A 382 0.58 12.64 7.68
C GLY A 382 0.54 11.18 8.10
N GLN A 383 0.48 10.25 7.14
CA GLN A 383 0.54 8.81 7.41
C GLN A 383 1.94 8.41 7.88
N THR A 384 2.97 8.94 7.23
CA THR A 384 4.37 8.74 7.63
C THR A 384 4.64 9.26 9.04
N ARG A 385 4.07 10.42 9.39
CA ARG A 385 4.14 10.97 10.75
C ARG A 385 3.42 10.09 11.77
N THR A 386 2.24 9.57 11.42
CA THR A 386 1.53 8.60 12.26
C THR A 386 2.38 7.37 12.49
N ILE A 387 2.98 6.80 11.44
CA ILE A 387 3.91 5.66 11.58
C ILE A 387 5.07 5.99 12.52
N ALA A 388 5.68 7.18 12.40
CA ALA A 388 6.77 7.60 13.29
C ALA A 388 6.33 7.66 14.77
N VAL A 389 5.09 8.10 15.04
CA VAL A 389 4.51 8.05 16.40
C VAL A 389 4.28 6.59 16.83
N LEU A 390 3.79 5.74 15.94
CA LEU A 390 3.56 4.32 16.24
C LEU A 390 4.86 3.57 16.52
N LEU A 391 5.97 3.89 15.86
CA LEU A 391 7.27 3.27 16.17
C LEU A 391 7.66 3.44 17.64
N GLN A 392 7.38 4.61 18.24
CA GLN A 392 7.62 4.83 19.67
C GLN A 392 6.71 3.98 20.55
N ARG A 393 5.43 3.85 20.16
CA ARG A 393 4.48 2.99 20.88
C ARG A 393 4.90 1.52 20.78
N VAL A 394 5.35 1.06 19.62
CA VAL A 394 5.87 -0.31 19.45
C VAL A 394 7.12 -0.55 20.31
N ALA A 395 8.04 0.42 20.36
CA ALA A 395 9.21 0.33 21.23
C ALA A 395 8.82 0.17 22.70
N ALA A 396 7.83 0.94 23.17
CA ALA A 396 7.29 0.78 24.52
C ALA A 396 6.56 -0.56 24.75
N LEU A 397 5.79 -1.03 23.76
CA LEU A 397 5.07 -2.31 23.83
C LEU A 397 6.02 -3.52 23.88
N THR A 398 7.16 -3.43 23.22
CA THR A 398 8.15 -4.52 23.08
C THR A 398 9.35 -4.38 24.01
N GLU A 399 9.32 -3.42 24.94
CA GLU A 399 10.43 -3.13 25.85
C GLU A 399 10.81 -4.35 26.71
N ARG A 400 9.79 -5.08 27.21
CA ARG A 400 9.96 -6.23 28.11
C ARG A 400 10.13 -7.55 27.37
N GLU A 401 9.36 -7.76 26.31
CA GLU A 401 9.33 -9.00 25.54
C GLU A 401 9.19 -8.71 24.04
N ALA A 402 9.72 -9.60 23.20
CA ALA A 402 9.47 -9.55 21.76
C ALA A 402 8.02 -9.97 21.49
N LEU A 403 7.35 -9.29 20.55
CA LEU A 403 5.97 -9.56 20.19
C LEU A 403 5.88 -9.90 18.71
N THR A 404 4.99 -10.80 18.34
CA THR A 404 4.68 -11.03 16.94
C THR A 404 4.08 -9.79 16.28
N MET A 405 4.21 -9.68 14.95
CA MET A 405 3.60 -8.58 14.20
C MET A 405 2.08 -8.52 14.43
N GLU A 406 1.41 -9.67 14.51
CA GLU A 406 -0.01 -9.76 14.83
C GLU A 406 -0.33 -9.19 16.23
N GLU A 407 0.41 -9.58 17.26
CA GLU A 407 0.21 -9.06 18.62
C GLU A 407 0.44 -7.55 18.70
N ILE A 408 1.44 -7.03 18.00
CA ILE A 408 1.70 -5.59 17.90
C ILE A 408 0.49 -4.89 17.27
N LEU A 409 0.01 -5.38 16.13
CA LEU A 409 -1.13 -4.78 15.42
C LEU A 409 -2.43 -4.86 16.23
N VAL A 410 -2.66 -5.95 16.97
CA VAL A 410 -3.80 -6.08 17.89
C VAL A 410 -3.71 -5.05 19.03
N LYS A 411 -2.52 -4.87 19.62
CA LYS A 411 -2.30 -3.85 20.67
C LYS A 411 -2.40 -2.42 20.13
N LEU A 412 -2.15 -2.21 18.84
CA LEU A 412 -2.28 -0.92 18.17
C LEU A 412 -3.62 -0.71 17.46
N LYS A 413 -4.60 -1.61 17.58
CA LYS A 413 -5.85 -1.59 16.79
C LYS A 413 -6.60 -0.26 16.77
N GLN A 414 -6.55 0.51 17.86
CA GLN A 414 -7.24 1.80 17.94
C GLN A 414 -6.49 2.93 17.21
N TYR A 415 -5.22 2.73 16.86
CA TYR A 415 -4.39 3.71 16.16
C TYR A 415 -4.15 3.36 14.69
N VAL A 416 -4.66 2.21 14.24
CA VAL A 416 -4.39 1.61 12.93
C VAL A 416 -5.70 1.24 12.26
N GLY A 417 -5.80 1.56 10.97
CA GLY A 417 -7.05 1.48 10.22
C GLY A 417 -7.42 2.85 9.67
N VAL A 418 -8.20 2.88 8.60
CA VAL A 418 -8.64 4.12 7.93
C VAL A 418 -10.13 4.40 8.11
N GLU A 419 -10.85 3.47 8.74
CA GLU A 419 -12.31 3.56 8.95
C GLU A 419 -12.68 4.37 10.19
N GLU A 420 -11.77 4.50 11.14
CA GLU A 420 -11.98 5.23 12.40
C GLU A 420 -11.02 6.41 12.52
N THR A 421 -11.44 7.44 13.24
CA THR A 421 -10.59 8.60 13.54
C THR A 421 -9.47 8.22 14.51
N LEU A 422 -8.31 8.84 14.35
CA LEU A 422 -7.21 8.66 15.30
C LEU A 422 -7.66 9.05 16.72
N PRO A 423 -7.22 8.30 17.75
CA PRO A 423 -7.54 8.59 19.15
C PRO A 423 -7.07 9.98 19.60
N MET A 424 -7.82 10.57 20.53
CA MET A 424 -7.54 11.91 21.06
C MET A 424 -6.22 12.00 21.83
N ASP A 425 -5.73 10.90 22.40
CA ASP A 425 -4.45 10.82 23.12
C ASP A 425 -3.24 10.87 22.19
N VAL A 426 -3.43 10.68 20.88
CA VAL A 426 -2.40 10.97 19.89
C VAL A 426 -2.34 12.48 19.72
N VAL A 427 -1.23 13.13 20.05
CA VAL A 427 -1.08 14.59 19.94
C VAL A 427 -0.54 14.96 18.55
N GLY A 428 -1.09 16.02 17.95
CA GLY A 428 -0.69 16.52 16.63
C GLY A 428 -1.89 16.72 15.70
N GLY A 429 -1.88 17.80 14.94
CA GLY A 429 -2.89 18.10 13.91
C GLY A 429 -2.52 17.63 12.52
N GLU A 430 -1.32 17.09 12.38
CA GLU A 430 -0.69 16.72 11.12
C GLU A 430 -0.62 15.20 10.89
N LEU A 431 -1.36 14.43 11.69
CA LEU A 431 -1.38 12.98 11.66
C LEU A 431 -2.59 12.48 10.86
N VAL A 432 -2.36 11.46 10.03
CA VAL A 432 -3.39 10.85 9.19
C VAL A 432 -3.43 9.35 9.45
N ALA A 433 -4.63 8.78 9.46
CA ALA A 433 -4.86 7.37 9.70
C ALA A 433 -4.09 6.49 8.69
N VAL A 434 -3.60 5.33 9.15
CA VAL A 434 -2.70 4.46 8.38
C VAL A 434 -3.15 3.01 8.51
N ARG A 435 -3.07 2.22 7.43
CA ARG A 435 -3.47 0.80 7.48
C ARG A 435 -2.39 -0.03 8.17
N ARG A 436 -2.78 -1.22 8.61
CA ARG A 436 -1.86 -2.18 9.25
C ARG A 436 -0.67 -2.55 8.38
N PHE A 437 -0.87 -2.59 7.06
CA PHE A 437 0.15 -2.99 6.09
C PHE A 437 1.30 -1.99 6.05
N GLU A 438 1.01 -0.68 5.97
CA GLU A 438 2.05 0.35 5.98
C GLU A 438 2.82 0.39 7.31
N VAL A 439 2.15 0.15 8.45
CA VAL A 439 2.82 0.07 9.76
C VAL A 439 3.76 -1.13 9.84
N ALA A 440 3.29 -2.31 9.46
CA ALA A 440 4.10 -3.53 9.45
C ALA A 440 5.27 -3.42 8.47
N ALA A 441 5.03 -2.85 7.29
CA ALA A 441 6.04 -2.62 6.28
C ALA A 441 7.12 -1.63 6.74
N ALA A 442 6.75 -0.57 7.47
CA ALA A 442 7.73 0.35 8.06
C ALA A 442 8.57 -0.33 9.15
N LEU A 443 7.95 -1.12 10.03
CA LEU A 443 8.67 -1.91 11.06
C LEU A 443 9.68 -2.87 10.43
N ALA A 444 9.29 -3.52 9.33
CA ALA A 444 10.14 -4.44 8.58
C ALA A 444 11.36 -3.78 7.92
N ARG A 445 11.36 -2.44 7.77
CA ARG A 445 12.44 -1.64 7.17
C ARG A 445 13.30 -0.93 8.22
N VAL A 446 13.06 -1.14 9.52
CA VAL A 446 13.94 -0.63 10.58
C VAL A 446 15.27 -1.37 10.56
N ARG A 447 16.37 -0.63 10.58
CA ARG A 447 17.75 -1.14 10.48
C ARG A 447 18.46 -1.26 11.82
N GLY A 448 19.46 -2.13 11.85
CA GLY A 448 20.49 -2.16 12.89
C GLY A 448 19.99 -2.46 14.30
N MET A 449 20.66 -1.90 15.31
CA MET A 449 20.39 -2.17 16.73
C MET A 449 18.98 -1.77 17.18
N ALA A 450 18.29 -0.95 16.38
CA ALA A 450 16.93 -0.52 16.67
C ALA A 450 15.89 -1.62 16.51
N LEU A 451 16.27 -2.77 15.92
CA LEU A 451 15.40 -3.91 15.73
C LEU A 451 16.10 -5.20 16.12
N ARG A 452 15.53 -5.92 17.08
CA ARG A 452 15.83 -7.33 17.33
C ARG A 452 14.65 -8.15 16.83
N VAL A 453 14.94 -9.12 15.99
CA VAL A 453 13.93 -10.04 15.47
C VAL A 453 14.32 -11.45 15.85
N ASP A 454 13.40 -12.14 16.52
CA ASP A 454 13.49 -13.57 16.80
C ASP A 454 12.46 -14.30 15.91
N VAL A 455 12.75 -15.55 15.57
CA VAL A 455 11.81 -16.40 14.82
C VAL A 455 10.91 -17.08 15.84
N GLY A 456 9.60 -16.87 15.76
CA GLY A 456 8.64 -17.57 16.62
C GLY A 456 8.71 -19.09 16.39
N GLN A 457 8.58 -19.87 17.46
CA GLN A 457 8.45 -21.33 17.37
C GLN A 457 7.16 -21.77 16.68
#